data_AF-A0AA96WSP5-F1
#
_entry.id   AF-A0AA96WSP5-F1
#
_cell.length_a   1.000
_cell.length_b   1.000
_cell.length_c   1.000
_cell.angle_alpha   90.00
_cell.angle_beta   90.00
_cell.angle_gamma   90.00
#
_symmetry.space_group_name_H-M   'P 1'
#
loop_
_entity.id
_entity.type
_entity.pdbx_description
1 polymer ?
#
loop_
_entity_poly.entity_id
_entity_poly.type
_entity_poly.pdbx_seq_one_letter_code
_entity_poly.pdbx_strand_id
1 'polypeptide(L)'
;MSSAGYFKNSQLRNFNYEISASNLKVLEEIRVFELSNILKKPYEQVNEFEGLLLRGIHWFARSQTQVDVENEFLNLTTCLEVFFTSKGGDPISSSIAEGVALILGKELTERKRLKRRVKELYGFRSNISHGGHSPILAKDIVDLKSIAMSLLVKMVEWSKDFSSRKDLVDWLEDQKLS
;
A
#
# COMPACT_ATOMS: atom_id res chain seq x y z
N MET A 1 21.18 53.24 1.36
CA MET A 1 21.36 52.22 0.31
C MET A 1 20.77 50.93 0.83
N SER A 2 19.67 50.49 0.20
CA SER A 2 18.81 49.39 0.64
C SER A 2 19.38 48.04 0.18
N SER A 3 19.59 47.09 1.10
CA SER A 3 19.89 45.70 0.73
C SER A 3 18.58 44.92 0.56
N ALA A 4 18.01 45.01 -0.63
CA ALA A 4 16.92 44.15 -1.04
C ALA A 4 17.48 42.90 -1.73
N GLY A 5 17.10 41.74 -1.21
CA GLY A 5 16.79 40.56 -2.02
C GLY A 5 17.93 39.58 -2.32
N TYR A 6 17.85 38.39 -1.72
CA TYR A 6 18.01 37.11 -2.44
C TYR A 6 17.25 36.00 -1.67
N PHE A 7 15.92 36.11 -1.59
CA PHE A 7 15.10 34.92 -1.36
C PHE A 7 14.94 34.22 -2.72
N LYS A 8 15.73 33.17 -2.94
CA LYS A 8 15.55 32.29 -4.11
C LYS A 8 14.18 31.64 -4.00
N ASN A 9 13.34 31.95 -4.99
CA ASN A 9 12.08 31.28 -5.34
C ASN A 9 12.07 29.80 -4.94
N SER A 10 11.43 29.46 -3.83
CA SER A 10 10.79 28.16 -3.72
C SER A 10 9.63 28.21 -4.72
N GLN A 11 9.80 27.58 -5.88
CA GLN A 11 8.66 27.24 -6.71
C GLN A 11 7.82 26.25 -5.90
N LEU A 12 6.92 26.78 -5.07
CA LEU A 12 5.73 26.07 -4.65
C LEU A 12 5.10 25.62 -5.96
N ARG A 13 5.17 24.31 -6.25
CA ARG A 13 4.36 23.72 -7.31
C ARG A 13 2.93 24.14 -6.99
N ASN A 14 2.39 25.08 -7.76
CA ASN A 14 0.97 25.40 -7.73
C ASN A 14 0.25 24.16 -8.26
N PHE A 15 0.04 23.19 -7.38
CA PHE A 15 -0.99 22.21 -7.58
C PHE A 15 -2.29 22.98 -7.50
N ASN A 16 -2.89 23.26 -8.66
CA ASN A 16 -4.26 23.74 -8.73
C ASN A 16 -5.16 22.59 -8.24
N TYR A 17 -5.27 22.43 -6.92
CA TYR A 17 -6.21 21.51 -6.30
C TYR A 17 -7.60 22.10 -6.46
N GLU A 18 -8.26 21.73 -7.54
CA GLU A 18 -9.66 22.06 -7.74
C GLU A 18 -10.52 21.13 -6.86
N ILE A 19 -11.29 21.71 -5.94
CA ILE A 19 -12.34 20.97 -5.23
C ILE A 19 -13.55 20.93 -6.16
N SER A 20 -13.55 19.95 -7.07
CA SER A 20 -14.68 19.66 -7.95
C SER A 20 -15.51 18.50 -7.40
N ALA A 21 -16.76 18.39 -7.84
CA ALA A 21 -17.61 17.26 -7.47
C ALA A 21 -16.99 15.91 -7.90
N SER A 22 -16.28 15.86 -9.03
CA SER A 22 -15.58 14.67 -9.48
C SER A 22 -14.40 14.32 -8.57
N ASN A 23 -13.60 15.29 -8.15
CA ASN A 23 -12.48 15.06 -7.24
C ASN A 23 -12.97 14.64 -5.85
N LEU A 24 -14.05 15.24 -5.35
CA LEU A 24 -14.68 14.81 -4.09
C LEU A 24 -15.14 13.35 -4.17
N LYS A 25 -15.79 12.96 -5.26
CA LYS A 25 -16.20 11.57 -5.47
C LYS A 25 -15.00 10.61 -5.47
N VAL A 26 -13.89 10.99 -6.11
CA VAL A 26 -12.66 10.18 -6.06
C VAL A 26 -12.14 10.05 -4.62
N LEU A 27 -12.11 11.14 -3.86
CA LEU A 27 -11.66 11.12 -2.45
C LEU A 27 -12.56 10.22 -1.58
N GLU A 28 -13.87 10.21 -1.83
CA GLU A 28 -14.81 9.30 -1.17
C GLU A 28 -14.57 7.84 -1.57
N GLU A 29 -14.39 7.56 -2.87
CA GLU A 29 -14.15 6.22 -3.41
C GLU A 29 -12.86 5.61 -2.84
N ILE A 30 -11.79 6.39 -2.70
CA ILE A 30 -10.52 5.95 -2.11
C ILE A 30 -10.48 6.07 -0.58
N ARG A 31 -11.60 6.40 0.07
CA ARG A 31 -11.77 6.42 1.53
C ARG A 31 -10.88 7.42 2.26
N VAL A 32 -10.57 8.57 1.64
CA VAL A 32 -9.72 9.60 2.27
C VAL A 32 -10.31 10.12 3.58
N PHE A 33 -11.64 10.23 3.67
CA PHE A 33 -12.30 10.76 4.86
C PHE A 33 -12.23 9.79 6.04
N GLU A 34 -12.37 8.49 5.80
CA GLU A 34 -12.13 7.46 6.80
C GLU A 34 -10.69 7.50 7.31
N LEU A 35 -9.72 7.56 6.39
CA LEU A 35 -8.31 7.68 6.77
C LEU A 35 -8.05 8.96 7.59
N SER A 36 -8.67 10.08 7.20
CA SER A 36 -8.59 11.35 7.94
C SER A 36 -9.08 11.20 9.38
N ASN A 37 -10.14 10.43 9.61
CA ASN A 37 -10.65 10.18 10.95
C ASN A 37 -9.67 9.36 11.80
N ILE A 38 -9.00 8.37 11.21
CA ILE A 38 -7.95 7.59 11.90
C ILE A 38 -6.78 8.50 12.27
N LEU A 39 -6.32 9.35 11.34
CA LEU A 39 -5.20 10.27 11.56
C LEU A 39 -5.47 11.34 12.63
N LYS A 40 -6.74 11.65 12.90
CA LYS A 40 -7.14 12.60 13.94
C LYS A 40 -7.16 11.98 15.34
N LYS A 41 -7.09 10.65 15.47
CA LYS A 41 -7.10 9.98 16.77
C LYS A 41 -5.83 10.32 17.55
N PRO A 42 -5.92 10.52 18.89
CA PRO A 42 -4.76 10.44 19.75
C PRO A 42 -4.06 9.10 19.58
N TYR A 43 -2.73 9.07 19.71
CA TYR A 43 -1.94 7.86 19.47
C TYR A 43 -2.39 6.67 20.34
N GLU A 44 -2.82 6.93 21.56
CA GLU A 44 -3.30 5.94 22.53
C GLU A 44 -4.64 5.30 22.14
N GLN A 45 -5.36 5.89 21.18
CA GLN A 45 -6.66 5.42 20.68
C GLN A 45 -6.55 4.73 19.30
N VAL A 46 -5.36 4.69 18.71
CA VAL A 46 -5.10 3.95 17.46
C VAL A 46 -5.00 2.48 17.81
N ASN A 47 -5.91 1.66 17.27
CA ASN A 47 -5.86 0.22 17.50
C ASN A 47 -4.73 -0.46 16.70
N GLU A 48 -4.48 -1.75 16.94
CA GLU A 48 -3.38 -2.46 16.27
C GLU A 48 -3.56 -2.46 14.75
N PHE A 49 -4.78 -2.74 14.25
CA PHE A 49 -5.04 -2.80 12.81
C PHE A 49 -4.86 -1.44 12.14
N GLU A 50 -5.32 -0.35 12.76
CA GLU A 50 -5.08 1.02 12.31
C GLU A 50 -3.59 1.35 12.29
N GLY A 51 -2.84 0.91 13.31
CA GLY A 51 -1.38 1.03 13.33
C GLY A 51 -0.70 0.29 12.16
N LEU A 52 -1.22 -0.86 11.75
CA LEU A 52 -0.75 -1.57 10.55
C LEU A 52 -1.09 -0.81 9.27
N LEU A 53 -2.32 -0.32 9.15
CA LEU A 53 -2.74 0.50 8.02
C LEU A 53 -1.85 1.74 7.85
N LEU A 54 -1.62 2.49 8.92
CA LEU A 54 -0.75 3.68 8.90
C LEU A 54 0.68 3.33 8.51
N ARG A 55 1.19 2.16 8.94
CA ARG A 55 2.51 1.67 8.52
C ARG A 55 2.55 1.28 7.04
N GLY A 56 1.49 0.66 6.52
CA GLY A 56 1.37 0.39 5.08
C GLY A 56 1.37 1.69 4.26
N ILE A 57 0.56 2.68 4.68
CA ILE A 57 0.49 4.00 4.06
C ILE A 57 1.86 4.69 4.08
N HIS A 58 2.60 4.59 5.19
CA HIS A 58 3.96 5.13 5.28
C HIS A 58 4.88 4.58 4.19
N TRP A 59 4.92 3.27 4.00
CA TRP A 59 5.76 2.63 2.98
C TRP A 59 5.30 2.96 1.57
N PHE A 60 3.99 3.01 1.33
CA PHE A 60 3.44 3.45 0.06
C PHE A 60 3.82 4.91 -0.24
N ALA A 61 3.68 5.82 0.72
CA ALA A 61 4.05 7.22 0.56
C ALA A 61 5.55 7.38 0.29
N ARG A 62 6.40 6.63 1.01
CA ARG A 62 7.86 6.58 0.78
C ARG A 62 8.21 6.16 -0.62
N SER A 63 7.48 5.20 -1.21
CA SER A 63 7.72 4.77 -2.59
C SER A 63 7.47 5.88 -3.61
N GLN A 64 6.51 6.78 -3.37
CA GLN A 64 6.18 7.86 -4.31
C GLN A 64 7.26 8.95 -4.38
N THR A 65 8.17 9.00 -3.41
CA THR A 65 9.24 9.99 -3.36
C THR A 65 10.62 9.39 -3.64
N GLN A 66 10.71 8.10 -4.02
CA GLN A 66 11.98 7.47 -4.37
C GLN A 66 12.46 7.91 -5.75
N VAL A 67 13.78 8.01 -5.89
CA VAL A 67 14.45 8.24 -7.17
C VAL A 67 14.87 6.91 -7.80
N ASP A 68 15.39 5.98 -6.99
CA ASP A 68 15.81 4.66 -7.46
C ASP A 68 14.61 3.72 -7.57
N VAL A 69 14.45 3.08 -8.73
CA VAL A 69 13.33 2.18 -9.02
C VAL A 69 13.35 0.94 -8.13
N GLU A 70 14.53 0.46 -7.74
CA GLU A 70 14.69 -0.64 -6.80
C GLU A 70 14.16 -0.26 -5.43
N ASN A 71 14.47 0.94 -4.93
CA ASN A 71 13.98 1.43 -3.64
C ASN A 71 12.47 1.70 -3.68
N GLU A 72 11.96 2.22 -4.80
CA GLU A 72 10.52 2.35 -5.04
C GLU A 72 9.84 0.97 -4.95
N PHE A 73 10.38 -0.03 -5.64
CA PHE A 73 9.87 -1.40 -5.65
C PHE A 73 9.90 -2.02 -4.25
N LEU A 74 11.03 -1.91 -3.54
CA LEU A 74 11.19 -2.41 -2.18
C LEU A 74 10.14 -1.80 -1.25
N ASN A 75 9.98 -0.47 -1.26
CA ASN A 75 8.98 0.20 -0.42
C ASN A 75 7.54 -0.25 -0.74
N LEU A 76 7.21 -0.43 -2.02
CA LEU A 76 5.89 -0.96 -2.41
C LEU A 76 5.68 -2.40 -1.95
N THR A 77 6.70 -3.26 -2.05
CA THR A 77 6.59 -4.64 -1.53
C THR A 77 6.51 -4.68 -0.02
N THR A 78 7.26 -3.84 0.69
CA THR A 78 7.18 -3.70 2.14
C THR A 78 5.78 -3.24 2.57
N CYS A 79 5.13 -2.37 1.80
CA CYS A 79 3.72 -2.02 2.04
C CYS A 79 2.82 -3.26 2.08
N LEU A 80 3.01 -4.23 1.19
CA LEU A 80 2.24 -5.49 1.21
C LEU A 80 2.66 -6.38 2.40
N GLU A 81 3.96 -6.48 2.67
CA GLU A 81 4.52 -7.28 3.78
C GLU A 81 3.95 -6.86 5.14
N VAL A 82 3.65 -5.56 5.34
CA VAL A 82 3.02 -5.06 6.58
C VAL A 82 1.78 -5.88 6.94
N PHE A 83 0.96 -6.26 5.96
CA PHE A 83 -0.33 -6.92 6.22
C PHE A 83 -0.23 -8.44 6.32
N PHE A 84 0.66 -9.07 5.55
CA PHE A 84 0.65 -10.53 5.39
C PHE A 84 1.85 -11.27 5.99
N THR A 85 2.85 -10.56 6.53
CA THR A 85 3.97 -11.22 7.20
C THR A 85 3.49 -11.82 8.53
N SER A 86 3.36 -13.15 8.58
CA SER A 86 3.05 -13.88 9.80
C SER A 86 4.33 -14.20 10.58
N LYS A 87 4.21 -14.38 11.90
CA LYS A 87 5.32 -14.86 12.75
C LYS A 87 5.46 -16.40 12.71
N GLY A 88 4.60 -17.10 11.97
CA GLY A 88 4.38 -18.56 12.05
C GLY A 88 5.23 -19.42 11.12
N GLY A 89 6.14 -18.84 10.34
CA GLY A 89 7.08 -19.60 9.49
C GLY A 89 6.58 -19.90 8.06
N ASP A 90 5.39 -19.45 7.68
CA ASP A 90 4.94 -19.55 6.29
C ASP A 90 5.86 -18.76 5.34
N PRO A 91 6.08 -19.23 4.10
CA PRO A 91 6.82 -18.44 3.12
C PRO A 91 6.11 -17.11 2.84
N ILE A 92 6.78 -16.01 3.20
CA ILE A 92 6.24 -14.63 3.10
C ILE A 92 5.65 -14.36 1.70
N SER A 93 6.33 -14.83 0.65
CA SER A 93 5.87 -14.74 -0.75
C SER A 93 4.48 -15.36 -0.97
N SER A 94 4.24 -16.56 -0.41
CA SER A 94 2.96 -17.26 -0.56
C SER A 94 1.86 -16.56 0.23
N SER A 95 2.13 -16.13 1.46
CA SER A 95 1.16 -15.43 2.30
C SER A 95 0.70 -14.11 1.67
N ILE A 96 1.64 -13.31 1.14
CA ILE A 96 1.31 -12.05 0.45
C ILE A 96 0.51 -12.32 -0.82
N ALA A 97 0.97 -13.25 -1.67
CA ALA A 97 0.31 -13.52 -2.93
C ALA A 97 -1.12 -14.07 -2.77
N GLU A 98 -1.32 -14.93 -1.78
CA GLU A 98 -2.63 -15.46 -1.44
C GLU A 98 -3.54 -14.40 -0.82
N GLY A 99 -3.04 -13.64 0.16
CA GLY A 99 -3.80 -12.57 0.80
C GLY A 99 -4.30 -11.54 -0.21
N VAL A 100 -3.41 -11.05 -1.09
CA VAL A 100 -3.79 -10.11 -2.16
C VAL A 100 -4.84 -10.71 -3.09
N ALA A 101 -4.67 -11.97 -3.49
CA ALA A 101 -5.61 -12.63 -4.39
C ALA A 101 -7.01 -12.78 -3.78
N LEU A 102 -7.10 -13.18 -2.51
CA LEU A 102 -8.38 -13.34 -1.81
C LEU A 102 -9.09 -12.00 -1.59
N ILE A 103 -8.34 -10.95 -1.25
CA ILE A 103 -8.90 -9.62 -0.96
C ILE A 103 -9.37 -8.89 -2.22
N LEU A 104 -8.57 -8.94 -3.30
CA LEU A 104 -8.82 -8.12 -4.50
C LEU A 104 -9.47 -8.90 -5.65
N GLY A 105 -9.36 -10.22 -5.69
CA GLY A 105 -9.89 -11.04 -6.78
C GLY A 105 -11.36 -11.40 -6.57
N LYS A 106 -12.20 -11.03 -7.54
CA LYS A 106 -13.65 -11.29 -7.48
C LYS A 106 -14.00 -12.73 -7.80
N GLU A 107 -13.31 -13.30 -8.79
CA GLU A 107 -13.58 -14.63 -9.33
C GLU A 107 -12.33 -15.51 -9.31
N LEU A 108 -12.49 -16.84 -9.33
CA LEU A 108 -11.37 -17.80 -9.25
C LEU A 108 -10.26 -17.53 -10.28
N THR A 109 -10.64 -17.21 -11.52
CA THR A 109 -9.68 -16.89 -12.59
C THR A 109 -8.87 -15.64 -12.27
N GLU A 110 -9.52 -14.60 -11.73
CA GLU A 110 -8.86 -13.37 -11.32
C GLU A 110 -7.94 -13.60 -10.11
N ARG A 111 -8.42 -14.34 -9.10
CA ARG A 111 -7.63 -14.73 -7.92
C ARG A 111 -6.36 -15.47 -8.35
N LYS A 112 -6.46 -16.45 -9.25
CA LYS A 112 -5.30 -17.19 -9.79
C LYS A 112 -4.32 -16.26 -10.52
N ARG A 113 -4.82 -15.32 -11.32
CA ARG A 113 -4.00 -14.33 -12.03
C ARG A 113 -3.26 -13.42 -11.06
N LEU A 114 -3.97 -12.86 -10.07
CA LEU A 114 -3.39 -12.00 -9.04
C LEU A 114 -2.34 -12.74 -8.22
N LYS A 115 -2.65 -13.95 -7.73
CA LYS A 115 -1.71 -14.78 -6.96
C LYS A 115 -0.42 -15.03 -7.74
N ARG A 116 -0.51 -15.40 -9.03
CA ARG A 116 0.67 -15.59 -9.87
C ARG A 116 1.47 -14.29 -10.02
N ARG A 117 0.80 -13.18 -10.34
CA ARG A 117 1.46 -11.89 -10.57
C ARG A 117 2.18 -11.38 -9.31
N VAL A 118 1.56 -11.50 -8.15
CA VAL A 118 2.17 -11.08 -6.88
C VAL A 118 3.36 -11.98 -6.51
N LYS A 119 3.30 -13.28 -6.79
CA LYS A 119 4.46 -14.17 -6.63
C LYS A 119 5.64 -13.75 -7.51
N GLU A 120 5.39 -13.42 -8.78
CA GLU A 120 6.42 -12.93 -9.71
C GLU A 120 7.06 -11.65 -9.18
N LEU A 121 6.25 -10.64 -8.79
CA LEU A 121 6.73 -9.38 -8.24
C LEU A 121 7.55 -9.59 -6.96
N TYR A 122 7.11 -10.47 -6.06
CA TYR A 122 7.86 -10.78 -4.84
C TYR A 122 9.18 -11.49 -5.14
N GLY A 123 9.24 -12.30 -6.22
CA GLY A 123 10.48 -12.87 -6.73
C GLY A 123 11.51 -11.80 -7.08
N PHE A 124 11.09 -10.71 -7.73
CA PHE A 124 11.98 -9.57 -8.02
C PHE A 124 12.48 -8.90 -6.75
N ARG A 125 11.61 -8.66 -5.76
CA ARG A 125 12.00 -8.11 -4.44
C ARG A 125 13.09 -8.95 -3.78
N SER A 126 12.92 -10.27 -3.80
CA SER A 126 13.90 -11.20 -3.22
C SER A 126 15.26 -11.05 -3.89
N ASN A 127 15.29 -10.99 -5.22
CA ASN A 127 16.53 -10.81 -5.99
C ASN A 127 17.21 -9.47 -5.69
N ILE A 128 16.46 -8.36 -5.69
CA ILE A 128 16.96 -7.01 -5.40
C ILE A 128 17.65 -6.98 -4.02
N SER A 129 17.00 -7.57 -3.01
CA SER A 129 17.49 -7.55 -1.63
C SER A 129 18.79 -8.35 -1.44
N HIS A 130 19.01 -9.37 -2.27
CA HIS A 130 20.22 -10.20 -2.24
C HIS A 130 21.31 -9.72 -3.20
N GLY A 131 21.17 -8.50 -3.77
CA GLY A 131 22.14 -7.91 -4.70
C GLY A 131 22.08 -8.50 -6.11
N GLY A 132 21.04 -9.26 -6.43
CA GLY A 132 20.79 -9.74 -7.79
C GLY A 132 20.21 -8.65 -8.68
N HIS A 133 20.62 -8.60 -9.95
CA HIS A 133 19.98 -7.77 -10.94
C HIS A 133 18.76 -8.48 -11.52
N SER A 134 17.58 -7.87 -11.38
CA SER A 134 16.38 -8.24 -12.14
C SER A 134 15.90 -6.99 -12.87
N PRO A 135 15.72 -7.01 -14.19
CA PRO A 135 15.24 -5.83 -14.91
C PRO A 135 13.78 -5.58 -14.52
N ILE A 136 13.57 -4.65 -13.59
CA ILE A 136 12.24 -4.18 -13.21
C ILE A 136 11.69 -3.35 -14.37
N LEU A 137 10.59 -3.79 -14.97
CA LEU A 137 9.93 -3.04 -16.03
C LEU A 137 9.03 -1.97 -15.42
N ALA A 138 8.80 -0.88 -16.17
CA ALA A 138 7.83 0.15 -15.76
C ALA A 138 6.44 -0.44 -15.45
N LYS A 139 6.03 -1.48 -16.20
CA LYS A 139 4.79 -2.21 -15.94
C LYS A 139 4.78 -2.91 -14.58
N ASP A 140 5.91 -3.42 -14.10
CA ASP A 140 6.00 -4.07 -12.79
C ASP A 140 5.74 -3.06 -11.66
N ILE A 141 6.28 -1.85 -11.78
CA ILE A 141 6.02 -0.76 -10.84
C ILE A 141 4.55 -0.34 -10.89
N VAL A 142 3.98 -0.16 -12.09
CA VAL A 142 2.57 0.23 -12.25
C VAL A 142 1.63 -0.82 -11.65
N ASP A 143 1.86 -2.11 -11.94
CA ASP A 143 1.07 -3.20 -11.39
C ASP A 143 1.17 -3.22 -9.86
N LEU A 144 2.39 -3.13 -9.32
CA LEU A 144 2.63 -3.19 -7.88
C LEU A 144 2.02 -1.98 -7.15
N LYS A 145 2.11 -0.77 -7.72
CA LYS A 145 1.43 0.43 -7.20
C LYS A 145 -0.08 0.26 -7.18
N SER A 146 -0.65 -0.24 -8.26
CA SER A 146 -2.10 -0.46 -8.38
C SER A 146 -2.60 -1.47 -7.33
N ILE A 147 -1.85 -2.56 -7.15
CA ILE A 147 -2.13 -3.57 -6.13
C ILE A 147 -2.03 -2.97 -4.72
N ALA A 148 -0.94 -2.26 -4.41
CA ALA A 148 -0.73 -1.65 -3.10
C ALA A 148 -1.81 -0.61 -2.78
N MET A 149 -2.15 0.27 -3.73
CA MET A 149 -3.21 1.26 -3.56
C MET A 149 -4.57 0.58 -3.33
N SER A 150 -4.93 -0.40 -4.14
CA SER A 150 -6.21 -1.13 -4.01
C SER A 150 -6.30 -1.86 -2.66
N LEU A 151 -5.19 -2.45 -2.22
CA LEU A 151 -5.12 -3.09 -0.91
C LEU A 151 -5.28 -2.06 0.22
N LEU A 152 -4.57 -0.93 0.17
CA LEU A 152 -4.70 0.12 1.18
C LEU A 152 -6.13 0.66 1.28
N VAL A 153 -6.80 0.89 0.16
CA VAL A 153 -8.23 1.28 0.15
C VAL A 153 -9.08 0.24 0.87
N LYS A 154 -8.83 -1.05 0.65
CA LYS A 154 -9.51 -2.14 1.39
C LYS A 154 -9.17 -2.16 2.88
N MET A 155 -7.93 -1.89 3.25
CA MET A 155 -7.55 -1.81 4.67
C MET A 155 -8.19 -0.61 5.37
N VAL A 156 -8.37 0.54 4.69
CA VAL A 156 -9.14 1.67 5.23
C VAL A 156 -10.62 1.32 5.36
N GLU A 157 -11.20 0.61 4.38
CA GLU A 157 -12.58 0.15 4.45
C GLU A 157 -12.81 -0.74 5.67
N TRP A 158 -11.92 -1.71 5.92
CA TRP A 158 -12.03 -2.66 7.01
C TRP A 158 -11.60 -2.15 8.37
N SER A 159 -10.95 -0.98 8.47
CA SER A 159 -10.57 -0.43 9.78
C SER A 159 -11.77 -0.05 10.65
N LYS A 160 -12.98 -0.06 10.09
CA LYS A 160 -14.25 0.08 10.83
C LYS A 160 -14.62 -1.18 11.60
N ASP A 161 -14.26 -2.34 11.08
CA ASP A 161 -14.67 -3.65 11.59
C ASP A 161 -13.50 -4.42 12.23
N PHE A 162 -12.26 -4.15 11.79
CA PHE A 162 -11.06 -4.81 12.27
C PHE A 162 -10.32 -3.92 13.26
N SER A 163 -9.90 -4.53 14.37
CA SER A 163 -9.19 -3.89 15.47
C SER A 163 -7.76 -4.42 15.63
N SER A 164 -7.47 -5.61 15.07
CA SER A 164 -6.21 -6.32 15.21
C SER A 164 -5.73 -6.95 13.90
N ARG A 165 -4.46 -7.39 13.88
CA ARG A 165 -3.97 -8.24 12.79
C ARG A 165 -4.75 -9.56 12.70
N LYS A 166 -5.15 -10.08 13.87
CA LYS A 166 -5.84 -11.36 13.98
C LYS A 166 -7.14 -11.34 13.17
N ASP A 167 -7.88 -10.24 13.22
CA ASP A 167 -9.14 -10.10 12.47
C ASP A 167 -8.93 -10.29 10.95
N LEU A 168 -7.85 -9.73 10.40
CA LEU A 168 -7.47 -9.94 9.00
C LEU A 168 -7.07 -11.39 8.70
N VAL A 169 -6.29 -12.02 9.59
CA VAL A 169 -5.84 -13.40 9.41
C VAL A 169 -7.02 -14.36 9.47
N ASP A 170 -7.92 -14.18 10.44
CA ASP A 170 -9.12 -15.00 10.60
C ASP A 170 -10.03 -14.86 9.37
N TRP A 171 -10.26 -13.64 8.88
CA TRP A 171 -11.00 -13.40 7.64
C TRP A 171 -10.37 -14.10 6.43
N LEU A 172 -9.04 -14.01 6.29
CA LEU A 172 -8.33 -14.67 5.19
C LEU A 172 -8.49 -16.19 5.24
N GLU A 173 -8.51 -16.78 6.43
CA GLU A 173 -8.66 -18.22 6.61
C GLU A 173 -10.08 -18.68 6.27
N ASP A 174 -11.10 -17.92 6.69
CA ASP A 174 -12.50 -18.18 6.30
C ASP A 174 -12.67 -18.17 4.77
N GLN A 175 -12.03 -17.22 4.07
CA GLN A 175 -12.09 -17.14 2.61
C GLN A 175 -11.36 -18.29 1.88
N LYS A 176 -10.43 -18.99 2.54
CA LYS A 176 -9.78 -20.17 1.93
C LYS A 176 -10.64 -21.42 2.04
N LEU A 177 -11.50 -21.49 3.05
CA LEU A 177 -12.33 -22.63 3.36
C LEU A 177 -13.73 -22.54 2.73
N SER A 178 -14.10 -21.38 2.17
CA SER A 178 -15.32 -21.15 1.38
C SER A 178 -15.18 -21.60 -0.07
#